data_AF-A0A0G1AI68-F1
#
_entry.id   AF-A0A0G1AI68-F1
#
_cell.length_a   1.000
_cell.length_b   1.000
_cell.length_c   1.000
_cell.angle_alpha   90.00
_cell.angle_beta   90.00
_cell.angle_gamma   90.00
#
_symmetry.space_group_name_H-M   'P 1'
#
loop_
_entity.id
_entity.type
_entity.pdbx_description
1 polymer ?
#
loop_
_entity_poly.entity_id
_entity_poly.type
_entity_poly.pdbx_seq_one_letter_code
_entity_poly.pdbx_strand_id
1 'polypeptide(L)' 'MNTGIYIFERGIHHYLPKHGAIEKTTFKKLVREKQLNAYAHRGFFSTVNDHKDLASTEEILKRAKLNFI' A
#
# COMPACT_ATOMS: atom_id res chain seq x y z
N MET A 1 2.19 9.21 1.29
CA MET A 1 2.01 7.94 2.02
C MET A 1 1.91 6.82 1.00
N ASN A 2 2.54 5.67 1.27
CA ASN A 2 2.43 4.46 0.43
C ASN A 2 1.30 3.60 1.01
N THR A 3 0.42 3.07 0.17
CA THR A 3 -0.78 2.33 0.58
C THR A 3 -0.55 0.83 0.80
N GLY A 4 0.67 0.32 0.54
CA GLY A 4 0.94 -1.12 0.62
C GLY A 4 0.40 -1.93 -0.56
N ILE A 5 -0.22 -1.27 -1.55
CA ILE A 5 -0.74 -1.91 -2.76
C ILE A 5 0.28 -1.72 -3.87
N TYR A 6 0.75 -2.83 -4.43
CA TYR A 6 1.77 -2.84 -5.48
C TYR A 6 1.34 -3.68 -6.67
N ILE A 7 1.68 -3.20 -7.86
CA ILE A 7 1.64 -3.97 -9.10
C ILE A 7 3.08 -4.15 -9.53
N PHE A 8 3.52 -5.40 -9.57
CA PHE A 8 4.88 -5.75 -9.96
C PHE A 8 4.88 -6.59 -11.23
N GLU A 9 5.88 -6.36 -12.07
CA GLU A 9 6.23 -7.34 -13.09
C GLU A 9 6.79 -8.61 -12.45
N ARG A 10 6.65 -9.75 -13.14
CA ARG A 10 7.07 -11.05 -12.61
C ARG A 10 8.54 -11.08 -12.19
N GLY A 11 9.40 -10.31 -12.84
CA GLY A 11 10.84 -10.20 -12.55
C GLY A 11 11.20 -9.67 -11.15
N ILE A 12 10.25 -9.06 -10.43
CA ILE A 12 10.47 -8.41 -9.12
C ILE A 12 11.10 -9.33 -8.09
N HIS A 13 10.89 -10.65 -8.17
CA HIS A 13 11.45 -11.62 -7.23
C HIS A 13 12.98 -11.58 -7.14
N HIS A 14 13.69 -11.15 -8.18
CA HIS A 14 15.14 -10.96 -8.16
C HIS A 14 15.58 -9.77 -7.29
N TYR A 15 14.66 -8.84 -7.01
CA TYR A 15 14.93 -7.62 -6.26
C TYR A 15 14.39 -7.67 -4.83
N LEU A 16 13.42 -8.55 -4.55
CA LEU A 16 12.86 -8.69 -3.20
C LEU A 16 13.92 -9.23 -2.23
N PRO A 17 14.01 -8.67 -1.01
CA PRO A 17 14.92 -9.19 -0.01
C PRO A 17 14.41 -10.54 0.50
N LYS A 18 15.32 -11.39 0.96
CA LYS A 18 14.92 -12.62 1.67
C LYS A 18 14.16 -12.31 2.96
N HIS A 19 14.55 -11.24 3.66
CA HIS A 19 13.93 -10.78 4.91
C HIS A 19 13.93 -9.26 5.01
N GLY A 20 12.94 -8.71 5.72
CA GLY A 20 12.86 -7.29 6.05
C GLY A 20 11.98 -6.46 5.12
N ALA A 21 11.92 -5.16 5.39
CA ALA A 21 11.04 -4.21 4.72
C ALA A 21 11.52 -3.88 3.30
N ILE A 22 10.64 -4.11 2.32
CA ILE A 22 10.92 -3.87 0.90
C ILE A 22 11.06 -2.37 0.59
N GLU A 23 10.40 -1.52 1.39
CA GLU A 23 10.43 -0.06 1.28
C GLU A 23 11.80 0.52 1.63
N LYS A 24 12.51 -0.15 2.55
CA LYS A 24 13.85 0.25 2.98
C LYS A 24 14.95 -0.33 2.10
N THR A 25 14.64 -1.35 1.29
CA THR A 25 15.60 -2.12 0.49
C THR A 25 15.28 -2.02 -1.00
N THR A 26 14.42 -2.90 -1.53
CA THR A 26 14.05 -3.01 -2.95
C THR A 26 13.61 -1.68 -3.54
N PHE A 27 12.68 -0.97 -2.89
CA PHE A 27 12.15 0.28 -3.47
C PHE A 27 13.21 1.37 -3.57
N LYS A 28 14.12 1.47 -2.59
CA LYS A 28 15.25 2.41 -2.70
C LYS A 28 16.14 2.10 -3.90
N LYS A 29 16.35 0.82 -4.21
CA LYS A 29 17.12 0.39 -5.39
C LYS A 29 16.37 0.76 -6.68
N LEU A 30 15.10 0.37 -6.80
CA LEU A 30 14.28 0.62 -7.98
C LEU A 30 14.09 2.11 -8.27
N VAL A 31 14.00 2.97 -7.26
CA VAL A 31 13.95 4.44 -7.44
C VAL A 31 15.24 4.95 -8.10
N ARG A 32 16.42 4.50 -7.62
CA ARG A 32 17.70 4.89 -8.23
C ARG A 32 17.82 4.41 -9.67
N GLU A 33 17.27 3.24 -9.96
CA GLU A 33 17.26 2.63 -11.29
C GLU A 33 16.11 3.16 -12.18
N LYS A 34 15.28 4.09 -11.68
CA LYS A 34 14.09 4.64 -12.37
C LYS A 34 13.07 3.57 -12.79
N GLN A 35 12.98 2.48 -12.03
CA GLN A 35 12.07 1.36 -12.25
C GLN A 35 10.88 1.35 -11.27
N LEU A 36 10.70 2.41 -10.47
CA LEU A 36 9.56 2.56 -9.58
C LEU A 36 8.73 3.78 -9.98
N ASN A 37 7.45 3.55 -10.26
CA ASN A 37 6.46 4.60 -10.52
C ASN A 37 5.41 4.65 -9.42
N ALA A 38 4.76 5.81 -9.28
CA ALA A 38 3.67 6.00 -8.33
C ALA A 38 2.35 6.20 -9.07
N TYR A 39 1.28 5.59 -8.56
CA TYR A 39 -0.09 5.84 -9.00
C TYR A 39 -0.84 6.62 -7.91
N ALA A 40 -1.39 7.78 -8.26
CA ALA A 40 -2.14 8.61 -7.34
C ALA A 40 -3.62 8.19 -7.31
N HIS A 41 -4.00 7.41 -6.29
CA HIS A 41 -5.40 7.09 -6.03
C HIS A 41 -6.14 8.29 -5.43
N ARG A 42 -7.29 8.66 -6.01
CA ARG A 42 -8.12 9.80 -5.57
C ARG A 42 -9.37 9.40 -4.77
N GLY A 43 -9.60 8.10 -4.60
CA GLY A 43 -10.69 7.59 -3.77
C GLY A 43 -10.30 7.45 -2.31
N PHE A 44 -11.17 6.80 -1.55
CA PHE A 44 -10.95 6.54 -0.13
C PHE A 44 -9.98 5.36 0.07
N PHE A 45 -9.00 5.57 0.92
CA PHE A 45 -8.10 4.54 1.41
C PHE A 45 -7.84 4.79 2.90
N SER A 46 -7.90 3.74 3.71
CA SER A 46 -7.60 3.77 5.14
C SER A 46 -6.79 2.54 5.53
N THR A 47 -5.87 2.70 6.48
CA THR A 47 -5.17 1.58 7.14
C THR A 47 -5.77 1.37 8.52
N VAL A 48 -5.94 0.12 8.92
CA VAL A 48 -6.40 -0.24 10.27
C VAL A 48 -5.24 -0.86 11.03
N ASN A 49 -4.58 -0.08 11.88
CA ASN A 49 -3.45 -0.55 12.70
C ASN A 49 -3.84 -0.74 14.16
N ASP A 50 -4.86 -0.03 14.63
CA ASP A 50 -5.39 -0.13 15.99
C ASP A 50 -6.92 -0.05 16.05
N HIS A 51 -7.46 -0.12 17.27
CA HIS A 51 -8.91 -0.07 17.51
C HIS A 51 -9.56 1.28 17.14
N LYS A 52 -8.81 2.39 17.21
CA LYS A 52 -9.32 3.71 16.85
C LYS A 52 -9.43 3.85 15.33
N ASP A 53 -8.45 3.33 14.60
CA ASP A 53 -8.47 3.27 13.14
C ASP A 53 -9.66 2.44 12.64
N LEU A 54 -9.94 1.30 13.29
CA LEU A 54 -11.06 0.44 12.97
C LEU A 54 -12.39 1.19 13.14
N ALA A 55 -12.65 1.73 14.33
CA ALA A 55 -13.89 2.45 14.62
C ALA A 55 -14.10 3.64 13.66
N SER A 56 -13.03 4.39 13.38
CA SER A 56 -13.10 5.53 12.47
C SER A 56 -13.38 5.12 11.03
N THR A 57 -12.77 4.02 10.56
CA THR A 57 -12.97 3.49 9.22
C THR A 57 -14.40 2.95 9.06
N GLU A 58 -14.93 2.23 10.05
CA GLU A 58 -16.31 1.76 10.05
C GLU A 58 -17.33 2.89 9.91
N GLU A 59 -17.14 4.00 10.64
CA GLU A 59 -18.03 5.16 10.54
C GLU A 59 -18.02 5.81 9.16
N ILE A 60 -16.85 5.90 8.52
CA ILE A 60 -16.72 6.42 7.15
C ILE A 60 -17.44 5.50 6.17
N LEU A 61 -17.27 4.18 6.28
CA LEU A 61 -17.89 3.21 5.39
C LEU A 61 -19.42 3.21 5.50
N LYS A 62 -19.96 3.28 6.73
CA LYS A 62 -21.41 3.42 6.97
C LYS A 62 -21.98 4.65 6.27
N ARG A 63 -21.30 5.81 6.39
CA ARG A 63 -21.74 7.06 5.73
C ARG A 63 -21.66 6.99 4.21
N ALA A 64 -20.64 6.32 3.69
CA ALA A 64 -20.46 6.12 2.25
C ALA A 64 -21.46 5.11 1.65
N LYS A 65 -22.29 4.44 2.48
CA LYS A 65 -23.19 3.34 2.08
C LYS A 65 -22.45 2.20 1.35
N LEU A 66 -21.17 2.02 1.67
CA LEU A 66 -20.36 0.94 1.14
C LEU A 66 -20.49 -0.25 2.08
N ASN A 67 -21.26 -1.26 1.66
CA ASN A 67 -21.29 -2.54 2.34
C ASN A 67 -20.18 -3.42 1.76
N PHE A 68 -19.24 -3.84 2.59
CA PHE A 68 -18.37 -4.96 2.28
C PHE A 68 -19.07 -6.22 2.76
N ILE A 69 -19.58 -7.00 1.79
CA ILE A 69 -20.17 -8.35 1.86
C ILE A 69 -20.78 -8.74 3.21
#